data_AF-A0A085NGG7-F1
#
_entry.id   AF-A0A085NGG7-F1
#
_cell.length_a   1.000
_cell.length_b   1.000
_cell.length_c   1.000
_cell.angle_alpha   90.00
_cell.angle_beta   90.00
_cell.angle_gamma   90.00
#
_symmetry.space_group_name_H-M   'P 1'
#
loop_
_entity.id
_entity.type
_entity.pdbx_description
1 polymer ?
#
loop_
_entity_poly.entity_id
_entity_poly.type
_entity_poly.pdbx_seq_one_letter_code
_entity_poly.pdbx_strand_id
1 'polypeptide(L)'
;MESSFFYGCCISVLPAGILAAKYSSVRLLGYGIGLLATLNLLLPWAFRSGFVAPVLIQFTQGIAQGLLYPCMLGIWSIWAPLSEKSKLATISVTGNYVGVFVGMPLSALMVSHFGWWSPFYFYG
;
A
#
# COMPACT_ATOMS: atom_id res chain seq x y z
N MET A 1 12.93 5.55 9.74
CA MET A 1 12.38 5.05 8.46
C MET A 1 10.85 5.18 8.45
N GLU A 2 10.16 4.69 9.48
CA GLU A 2 8.68 4.75 9.57
C GLU A 2 8.11 6.18 9.53
N SER A 3 8.84 7.16 10.09
CA SER A 3 8.48 8.57 10.02
C SER A 3 8.37 9.09 8.58
N SER A 4 9.29 8.67 7.70
CA SER A 4 9.33 9.08 6.29
C SER A 4 8.14 8.52 5.51
N PHE A 5 7.73 7.29 5.81
CA PHE A 5 6.51 6.71 5.27
C PHE A 5 5.27 7.52 5.67
N PHE A 6 5.18 7.93 6.94
CA PHE A 6 4.06 8.75 7.42
C PHE A 6 4.01 10.14 6.76
N TYR A 7 5.16 10.80 6.61
CA TYR A 7 5.26 12.07 5.88
C TYR A 7 4.82 11.92 4.42
N GLY A 8 5.24 10.85 3.74
CA GLY A 8 4.82 10.55 2.37
C GLY A 8 3.31 10.33 2.25
N CYS A 9 2.72 9.58 3.19
CA CYS A 9 1.27 9.39 3.29
C CYS A 9 0.54 10.73 3.47
N CYS A 10 0.91 11.53 4.48
CA CYS A 10 0.24 12.81 4.78
C CYS A 10 0.23 13.77 3.58
N ILE A 11 1.35 13.90 2.88
CA ILE A 11 1.44 14.77 1.70
C ILE A 11 0.55 14.26 0.57
N SER A 12 0.44 12.94 0.41
CA SER A 12 -0.28 12.32 -0.70
C SER A 12 -1.80 12.31 -0.53
N VAL A 13 -2.33 12.37 0.70
CA VAL A 13 -3.80 12.38 0.92
C VAL A 13 -4.48 13.55 0.19
N LEU A 14 -3.86 14.74 0.19
CA LEU A 14 -4.40 15.94 -0.46
C LEU A 14 -4.53 15.79 -2.00
N PRO A 15 -3.47 15.48 -2.76
CA PRO A 15 -3.58 15.27 -4.20
C PRO A 15 -4.39 14.02 -4.54
N ALA A 16 -4.40 13.00 -3.69
CA ALA A 16 -5.15 11.79 -3.93
C ALA A 16 -6.67 12.01 -4.02
N GLY A 17 -7.23 12.90 -3.20
CA GLY A 17 -8.65 13.26 -3.29
C GLY A 17 -9.01 13.90 -4.64
N ILE A 18 -8.13 14.76 -5.17
CA ILE A 18 -8.32 15.46 -6.46
C ILE A 18 -8.15 14.47 -7.63
N LEU A 19 -7.14 13.61 -7.56
CA LEU A 19 -6.88 12.58 -8.57
C LEU A 19 -7.99 11.55 -8.62
N ALA A 20 -8.54 11.13 -7.48
CA ALA A 20 -9.65 10.19 -7.41
C ALA A 20 -10.95 10.76 -8.02
N ALA A 21 -11.15 12.08 -7.98
CA ALA A 21 -12.29 12.74 -8.60
C ALA A 21 -12.13 12.94 -10.11
N LYS A 22 -10.89 13.12 -10.60
CA LYS A 22 -10.61 13.46 -12.00
C LYS A 22 -10.28 12.25 -12.89
N TYR A 23 -9.72 11.19 -12.32
CA TYR A 23 -9.28 10.00 -13.04
C TYR A 23 -10.04 8.74 -12.61
N SER A 24 -9.99 7.72 -13.47
CA SER A 24 -10.56 6.40 -13.17
C SER A 24 -9.85 5.77 -11.97
N SER A 25 -10.53 5.75 -10.82
CA SER A 25 -9.99 5.27 -9.54
C SER A 25 -9.53 3.81 -9.61
N VAL A 26 -10.13 2.98 -10.48
CA VAL A 26 -9.73 1.58 -10.71
C VAL A 26 -8.31 1.48 -11.30
N ARG A 27 -8.01 2.29 -12.32
CA ARG A 27 -6.68 2.28 -12.96
C ARG A 27 -5.60 2.83 -12.03
N LEU A 28 -5.91 3.89 -11.29
CA LEU A 28 -5.03 4.47 -10.26
C LEU A 28 -4.69 3.46 -9.17
N LEU A 29 -5.68 2.70 -8.69
CA LEU A 29 -5.47 1.66 -7.69
C LEU A 29 -4.56 0.54 -8.21
N GLY A 30 -4.75 0.10 -9.46
CA GLY A 30 -3.89 -0.89 -10.10
C GLY A 30 -2.43 -0.41 -10.22
N TYR A 31 -2.21 0.81 -10.72
CA TYR A 31 -0.87 1.39 -10.81
C TYR A 31 -0.22 1.60 -9.43
N GLY A 32 -0.99 2.02 -8.43
CA GLY A 32 -0.51 2.20 -7.06
C GLY A 32 -0.05 0.89 -6.44
N ILE A 33 -0.84 -0.18 -6.58
CA ILE A 33 -0.46 -1.52 -6.08
C ILE A 33 0.77 -2.04 -6.83
N GLY A 34 0.81 -1.92 -8.16
CA GLY A 34 1.96 -2.35 -8.95
C GLY A 34 3.24 -1.60 -8.58
N LEU A 35 3.15 -0.29 -8.34
CA LEU A 35 4.28 0.53 -7.88
C LEU A 35 4.73 0.08 -6.48
N LEU A 36 3.81 -0.16 -5.54
CA LEU A 36 4.13 -0.62 -4.19
C LEU A 36 4.81 -2.00 -4.18
N ALA A 37 4.34 -2.91 -5.02
CA ALA A 37 4.89 -4.26 -5.19
C ALA A 37 6.34 -4.17 -5.74
N THR A 38 6.52 -3.42 -6.83
CA THR A 38 7.84 -3.15 -7.41
C THR A 38 8.80 -2.52 -6.40
N LEU A 39 8.34 -1.51 -5.63
CA LEU A 39 9.14 -0.87 -4.59
C LEU A 39 9.51 -1.83 -3.44
N ASN A 40 8.62 -2.77 -3.09
CA ASN A 40 8.94 -3.82 -2.11
C ASN A 40 10.03 -4.77 -2.60
N LEU A 41 10.02 -5.17 -3.88
CA LEU A 41 11.09 -5.98 -4.48
C LEU A 41 12.45 -5.25 -4.49
N LEU A 42 12.45 -3.93 -4.64
CA LEU A 42 13.68 -3.12 -4.65
C LEU A 42 14.21 -2.82 -3.24
N LEU A 43 13.38 -2.90 -2.20
CA LEU A 43 13.75 -2.65 -0.81
C LEU A 43 14.97 -3.47 -0.32
N PRO A 44 15.06 -4.80 -0.56
CA PRO A 44 16.22 -5.58 -0.17
C PRO A 44 17.52 -5.10 -0.84
N TRP A 45 17.45 -4.69 -2.11
CA TRP A 45 18.62 -4.13 -2.79
C TRP A 45 19.03 -2.78 -2.18
N ALA A 46 18.06 -1.96 -1.81
CA ALA A 46 18.29 -0.65 -1.20
C ALA A 46 18.99 -0.74 0.17
N PHE A 47 18.67 -1.76 0.99
CA PHE A 47 19.35 -1.98 2.26
C PHE A 47 20.85 -2.27 2.11
N ARG A 48 21.31 -2.78 0.95
CA ARG A 48 22.75 -2.98 0.67
C ARG A 48 23.47 -1.69 0.30
N SER A 49 22.74 -0.69 -0.22
CA SER A 49 23.32 0.56 -0.74
C SER A 49 23.44 1.68 0.31
N GLY A 50 23.02 1.44 1.56
CA GLY A 50 23.11 2.39 2.67
C GLY A 50 21.74 2.83 3.23
N PHE A 51 21.73 3.81 4.14
CA PHE A 51 20.53 4.21 4.89
C PHE A 51 19.58 5.14 4.10
N VAL A 52 20.09 5.87 3.11
CA VAL A 52 19.31 6.88 2.36
C VAL A 52 18.36 6.24 1.35
N ALA A 53 18.80 5.20 0.64
CA ALA A 53 18.00 4.49 -0.35
C ALA A 53 16.68 3.90 0.20
N PRO A 54 16.67 3.14 1.31
CA PRO A 54 15.42 2.60 1.87
C PRO A 54 14.49 3.69 2.40
N VAL A 55 15.02 4.84 2.85
CA VAL A 55 14.21 5.99 3.27
C VAL A 55 13.45 6.60 2.08
N LEU A 56 14.10 6.76 0.93
CA LEU A 56 13.47 7.26 -0.29
C LEU A 56 12.40 6.29 -0.84
N ILE A 57 12.68 4.98 -0.82
CA ILE A 57 11.70 3.98 -1.24
C ILE A 57 10.48 4.02 -0.32
N GLN A 58 10.67 4.06 0.99
CA GLN A 58 9.55 4.14 1.94
C GLN A 58 8.76 5.44 1.83
N PHE A 59 9.43 6.57 1.58
CA PHE A 59 8.73 7.83 1.30
C PHE A 59 7.82 7.71 0.07
N THR A 60 8.33 7.07 -0.99
CA THR A 60 7.58 6.83 -2.24
C THR A 60 6.45 5.82 -2.04
N GLN A 61 6.67 4.76 -1.24
CA GLN A 61 5.61 3.83 -0.84
C GLN A 61 4.52 4.53 -0.03
N GLY A 62 4.91 5.42 0.89
CA GLY A 62 3.96 6.25 1.64
C GLY A 62 3.08 7.10 0.72
N ILE A 63 3.68 7.71 -0.32
CA ILE A 63 2.92 8.46 -1.32
C ILE A 63 1.92 7.54 -2.03
N ALA A 64 2.37 6.39 -2.55
CA ALA A 64 1.52 5.46 -3.27
C ALA A 64 0.39 4.89 -2.40
N GLN A 65 0.67 4.60 -1.13
CA GLN A 65 -0.30 4.04 -0.20
C GLN A 65 -1.35 5.07 0.25
N GLY A 66 -0.95 6.34 0.42
CA GLY A 66 -1.87 7.45 0.68
C GLY A 66 -2.93 7.65 -0.42
N LEU A 67 -2.63 7.24 -1.66
CA LEU A 67 -3.56 7.29 -2.79
C LEU A 67 -4.61 6.16 -2.79
N LEU A 68 -4.30 5.01 -2.19
CA LEU A 68 -5.16 3.82 -2.31
C LEU A 68 -6.50 3.98 -1.61
N TYR A 69 -6.51 4.52 -0.39
CA TYR A 69 -7.72 4.70 0.42
C TYR A 69 -8.81 5.57 -0.26
N PRO A 70 -8.51 6.79 -0.75
CA PRO A 70 -9.49 7.60 -1.46
C PRO A 70 -9.88 6.98 -2.81
N CYS A 71 -8.96 6.27 -3.49
CA CYS A 71 -9.29 5.54 -4.72
C CYS A 71 -10.31 4.43 -4.46
N MET A 72 -10.15 3.65 -3.38
CA MET A 72 -11.13 2.62 -2.99
C MET A 72 -12.51 3.24 -2.74
N LEU A 73 -12.59 4.34 -1.97
CA LEU A 73 -13.85 5.03 -1.73
C LEU A 73 -14.48 5.57 -3.02
N GLY A 74 -13.67 6.04 -3.98
CA GLY A 74 -14.11 6.44 -5.32
C GLY A 74 -14.71 5.29 -6.12
N ILE A 75 -14.07 4.11 -6.12
CA ILE A 75 -14.59 2.90 -6.79
C ILE A 75 -15.95 2.51 -6.21
N TRP A 76 -16.05 2.44 -4.88
CA TRP A 76 -17.31 2.12 -4.21
C TRP A 76 -18.41 3.15 -4.47
N SER A 77 -18.06 4.41 -4.75
CA SER A 77 -19.05 5.42 -5.09
C SER A 77 -19.69 5.24 -6.46
N ILE A 78 -19.04 4.52 -7.37
CA ILE A 78 -19.53 4.26 -8.73
C ILE A 78 -20.17 2.87 -8.81
N TRP A 79 -19.63 1.89 -8.08
CA TRP A 79 -20.05 0.49 -8.17
C TRP A 79 -21.08 0.04 -7.11
N ALA A 80 -21.19 0.70 -5.96
CA ALA A 80 -22.09 0.27 -4.88
C ALA A 80 -23.41 1.05 -4.85
N PRO A 81 -24.58 0.39 -4.70
CA PRO A 81 -25.84 1.03 -4.34
C PRO A 81 -25.73 1.73 -2.97
N LEU A 82 -26.41 2.87 -2.76
CA LEU A 82 -26.32 3.64 -1.50
C LEU A 82 -26.55 2.79 -0.23
N SER A 83 -27.45 1.81 -0.30
CA SER A 83 -27.80 0.93 0.82
C SER A 83 -26.69 -0.06 1.20
N GLU A 84 -25.79 -0.40 0.28
CA GLU A 84 -24.74 -1.42 0.48
C GLU A 84 -23.32 -0.83 0.54
N LYS A 85 -23.17 0.44 0.17
CA LYS A 85 -21.88 1.16 0.16
C LYS A 85 -21.13 1.05 1.48
N SER A 86 -21.82 1.19 2.62
CA SER A 86 -21.20 1.05 3.94
C SER A 86 -20.73 -0.38 4.20
N LYS A 87 -21.51 -1.41 3.80
CA LYS A 87 -21.11 -2.82 3.97
C LYS A 87 -19.84 -3.14 3.18
N LEU A 88 -19.78 -2.72 1.91
CA LEU A 88 -18.63 -2.96 1.03
C LEU A 88 -17.38 -2.20 1.50
N ALA A 89 -17.55 -0.98 2.01
CA ALA A 89 -16.46 -0.24 2.64
C ALA A 89 -15.95 -0.96 3.90
N THR A 90 -16.84 -1.43 4.78
CA THR A 90 -16.44 -2.19 5.97
C THR A 90 -15.70 -3.48 5.59
N ILE A 91 -16.18 -4.25 4.60
CA ILE A 91 -15.50 -5.46 4.12
C ILE A 91 -14.08 -5.15 3.63
N SER A 92 -13.90 -4.04 2.91
CA SER A 92 -12.57 -3.62 2.43
C SER A 92 -11.62 -3.29 3.58
N VAL A 93 -12.12 -2.58 4.60
CA VAL A 93 -11.35 -2.23 5.80
C VAL A 93 -11.02 -3.49 6.61
N THR A 94 -11.97 -4.40 6.79
CA THR A 94 -11.73 -5.70 7.44
C THR A 94 -10.69 -6.52 6.69
N GLY A 95 -10.68 -6.48 5.35
CA GLY A 95 -9.66 -7.13 4.53
C GLY A 95 -8.23 -6.68 4.85
N ASN A 96 -8.03 -5.40 5.17
CA ASN A 96 -6.72 -4.89 5.61
C ASN A 96 -6.26 -5.55 6.92
N TYR A 97 -7.14 -5.62 7.93
CA TYR A 97 -6.81 -6.27 9.21
C TYR A 97 -6.53 -7.77 9.05
N VAL A 98 -7.32 -8.47 8.22
CA VAL A 98 -7.10 -9.88 7.91
C VAL A 98 -5.74 -10.07 7.21
N GLY A 99 -5.40 -9.19 6.28
CA GLY A 99 -4.11 -9.20 5.59
C GLY A 99 -2.93 -9.06 6.55
N VAL A 100 -3.00 -8.14 7.52
CA VAL A 100 -1.96 -7.99 8.56
C VAL A 100 -1.90 -9.21 9.47
N PHE A 101 -3.07 -9.72 9.89
CA PHE A 101 -3.16 -10.88 10.78
C PHE A 101 -2.55 -12.13 10.17
N VAL A 102 -2.75 -12.37 8.87
CA VAL A 102 -2.17 -13.51 8.15
C VAL A 102 -0.72 -13.20 7.73
N GLY A 103 -0.45 -11.97 7.33
CA GLY A 103 0.85 -11.57 6.78
C GLY A 103 1.99 -11.53 7.80
N MET A 104 1.70 -11.13 9.04
CA MET A 104 2.68 -11.12 10.13
C MET A 104 3.25 -12.51 10.46
N PRO A 105 2.44 -13.55 10.75
CA PRO A 105 2.96 -14.88 11.02
C PRO A 105 3.61 -15.52 9.79
N LEU A 106 3.07 -15.27 8.58
CA LEU A 106 3.67 -15.78 7.35
C LEU A 106 5.06 -15.16 7.12
N SER A 107 5.20 -13.86 7.36
CA SER A 107 6.49 -13.17 7.32
C SER A 107 7.47 -13.74 8.35
N ALA A 108 7.01 -13.96 9.59
CA ALA A 108 7.85 -14.54 10.65
C ALA A 108 8.36 -15.95 10.29
N LEU A 109 7.48 -16.81 9.75
CA LEU A 109 7.85 -18.15 9.27
C LEU A 109 8.86 -18.07 8.11
N MET A 110 8.63 -17.18 7.16
CA MET A 110 9.52 -16.97 6.02
C MET A 110 10.92 -16.52 6.46
N VAL A 111 11.01 -15.55 7.38
CA VAL A 111 12.31 -15.08 7.90
C VAL A 111 13.07 -16.19 8.62
N SER A 112 12.36 -17.05 9.37
CA SER A 112 12.96 -18.19 10.08
C SER A 112 13.57 -19.24 9.14
N HIS A 113 12.93 -19.51 7.99
CA HIS A 113 13.36 -20.56 7.05
C HIS A 113 14.30 -20.07 5.93
N PHE A 114 14.02 -18.90 5.36
CA PHE A 114 14.69 -18.39 4.14
C PHE A 114 15.51 -17.11 4.37
N GLY A 115 15.54 -16.61 5.60
CA GLY A 115 16.25 -15.40 5.99
C GLY A 115 15.47 -14.12 5.72
N TRP A 116 16.03 -12.99 6.16
CA TRP A 116 15.32 -11.72 6.25
C TRP A 116 14.86 -11.10 4.91
N TRP A 117 15.41 -11.57 3.79
CA TRP A 117 15.08 -11.07 2.45
C TRP A 117 13.77 -11.65 1.89
N SER A 118 13.37 -12.83 2.35
CA SER A 118 12.27 -13.60 1.73
C SER A 118 10.90 -12.93 1.75
N PRO A 119 10.49 -12.15 2.79
CA PRO A 119 9.18 -11.52 2.78
C PRO A 119 9.05 -10.48 1.67
N PHE A 120 10.14 -9.75 1.38
CA PHE A 120 10.16 -8.71 0.35
C PHE A 120 9.97 -9.27 -1.06
N TYR A 121 10.47 -10.49 -1.32
CA TYR A 121 10.26 -11.19 -2.59
C TYR A 121 8.88 -11.82 -2.72
N PHE A 122 8.24 -12.18 -1.60
CA PHE A 122 6.92 -12.81 -1.61
C PHE A 122 5.78 -11.79 -1.72
N TYR A 123 5.91 -10.62 -1.08
CA TYR A 123 4.90 -9.56 -1.09
C TYR A 123 5.08 -8.54 -2.22
N GLY A 124 6.20 -8.60 -2.93
CA GLY A 124 6.55 -7.70 -4.01
C GLY A 124 6.15 -8.18 -5.40
#